data_AF-A0A2E6WTI3-F1
#
_entry.id   AF-A0A2E6WTI3-F1
#
_cell.length_a   1.000
_cell.length_b   1.000
_cell.length_c   1.000
_cell.angle_alpha   90.00
_cell.angle_beta   90.00
_cell.angle_gamma   90.00
#
_symmetry.space_group_name_H-M   'P 1'
#
loop_
_entity.id
_entity.type
_entity.pdbx_description
1 polymer ?
#
loop_
_entity_poly.entity_id
_entity_poly.type
_entity_poly.pdbx_seq_one_letter_code
_entity_poly.pdbx_strand_id
1 'polypeptide(L)'
;MNFLEGKFITLGVTGSIASYKSIDLASKLTQLNCKVDVIMTESATRFLTPLTFNSITHRPVSIDLFESNSELSMDHVVLAKRSEIIIVYPATANIIAKIAHGFSDDLLTATVLATEAPIVIAPAMDANMYENSATQENINILKNRGITIVGPETGRLASGLVGLGRVVDSEKILGNLNLILGQNGDLKGKKIIVTAGGTKEEIDPVRFISNRSSGKMGYAISQAAINRGAEVTLITASNLLKDIVGVKTIHVSNTNEMFDAVKKESIYSDILIMAAAVSDWTPASYIESKIKKTKKNTWQIDLIKTPDILKSIKKKELIKIGFSAETDDLIVNATKKLKEKELDFIVANDITEENSGFSSDDNKVILIDHHSSPEELPLMSKYEVGNKILDKAVSLL
;
A
#
# COMPACT_ATOMS: atom_id res chain seq x y z
N MET A 1 15.01 -1.65 3.25
CA MET A 1 14.40 -2.53 4.26
C MET A 1 12.90 -2.38 4.19
N ASN A 2 12.16 -3.48 4.39
CA ASN A 2 10.71 -3.40 4.44
C ASN A 2 10.29 -2.62 5.69
N PHE A 3 9.26 -1.77 5.61
CA PHE A 3 8.79 -1.00 6.78
C PHE A 3 8.39 -1.88 7.98
N LEU A 4 7.91 -3.10 7.73
CA LEU A 4 7.53 -4.04 8.78
C LEU A 4 8.67 -4.95 9.25
N GLU A 5 9.86 -4.83 8.66
CA GLU A 5 11.00 -5.69 8.96
C GLU A 5 11.41 -5.58 10.45
N GLY A 6 11.58 -6.73 11.09
CA GLY A 6 11.99 -6.83 12.49
C GLY A 6 10.90 -6.51 13.51
N LYS A 7 9.73 -6.01 13.09
CA LYS A 7 8.64 -5.63 13.98
C LYS A 7 8.04 -6.83 14.71
N PHE A 8 7.68 -6.64 15.98
CA PHE A 8 6.98 -7.65 16.76
C PHE A 8 5.47 -7.51 16.59
N ILE A 9 4.83 -8.57 16.08
CA ILE A 9 3.40 -8.60 15.79
C ILE A 9 2.79 -9.77 16.54
N THR A 10 1.78 -9.50 17.37
CA THR A 10 0.97 -10.58 17.96
C THR A 10 -0.23 -10.88 17.07
N LEU A 11 -0.36 -12.13 16.63
CA LEU A 11 -1.49 -12.63 15.85
C LEU A 11 -2.38 -13.52 16.73
N GLY A 12 -3.52 -12.98 17.15
CA GLY A 12 -4.60 -13.71 17.81
C GLY A 12 -5.49 -14.45 16.80
N VAL A 13 -5.55 -15.78 16.91
CA VAL A 13 -6.38 -16.66 16.08
C VAL A 13 -7.51 -17.22 16.93
N THR A 14 -8.75 -17.04 16.48
CA THR A 14 -9.95 -17.42 17.25
C THR A 14 -10.73 -18.54 16.57
N GLY A 15 -11.61 -19.24 17.29
CA GLY A 15 -12.36 -20.41 16.81
C GLY A 15 -13.36 -20.13 15.69
N SER A 16 -12.86 -19.93 14.46
CA SER A 16 -13.67 -19.68 13.26
C SER A 16 -13.26 -20.61 12.13
N ILE A 17 -14.21 -20.96 11.25
CA ILE A 17 -13.91 -21.66 10.00
C ILE A 17 -12.92 -20.88 9.12
N ALA A 18 -12.86 -19.55 9.27
CA ALA A 18 -11.96 -18.69 8.50
C ALA A 18 -10.51 -18.66 9.05
N SER A 19 -10.20 -19.41 10.13
CA SER A 19 -8.86 -19.40 10.76
C SER A 19 -7.75 -19.82 9.81
N TYR A 20 -8.05 -20.59 8.75
CA TYR A 20 -7.06 -20.95 7.73
C TYR A 20 -6.48 -19.73 7.01
N LYS A 21 -7.22 -18.61 6.94
CA LYS A 21 -6.68 -17.39 6.34
C LYS A 21 -5.60 -16.73 7.22
N SER A 22 -5.60 -16.97 8.52
CA SER A 22 -4.56 -16.49 9.43
C SER A 22 -3.20 -17.09 9.12
N ILE A 23 -3.16 -18.29 8.53
CA ILE A 23 -1.95 -18.95 8.03
C ILE A 23 -1.30 -18.11 6.94
N ASP A 24 -2.09 -17.63 5.98
CA ASP A 24 -1.62 -16.77 4.88
C ASP A 24 -1.09 -15.43 5.41
N LEU A 25 -1.80 -14.81 6.37
CA LEU A 25 -1.30 -13.59 7.03
C LEU A 25 0.02 -13.84 7.77
N ALA A 26 0.11 -14.92 8.56
CA ALA A 26 1.33 -15.27 9.29
C ALA A 26 2.50 -15.49 8.32
N SER A 27 2.28 -16.23 7.23
CA SER A 27 3.29 -16.49 6.19
C SER A 27 3.79 -15.20 5.56
N LYS A 28 2.88 -14.31 5.14
CA LYS A 28 3.23 -13.00 4.57
C LYS A 28 4.02 -12.15 5.56
N LEU A 29 3.60 -12.05 6.81
CA LEU A 29 4.33 -11.30 7.83
C LEU A 29 5.74 -11.87 8.07
N THR A 30 5.90 -13.19 8.14
CA THR A 30 7.23 -13.82 8.24
C THR A 30 8.10 -13.53 7.02
N GLN A 31 7.54 -13.57 5.79
CA GLN A 31 8.27 -13.23 4.56
C GLN A 31 8.72 -11.76 4.53
N LEU A 32 8.01 -10.87 5.23
CA LEU A 32 8.40 -9.47 5.45
C LEU A 32 9.38 -9.32 6.63
N ASN A 33 9.96 -10.41 7.12
CA ASN A 33 10.89 -10.48 8.24
C ASN A 33 10.31 -9.94 9.57
N CYS A 34 8.98 -10.01 9.76
CA CYS A 34 8.35 -9.70 11.04
C CYS A 34 8.59 -10.83 12.05
N LYS A 35 8.61 -10.48 13.34
CA LYS A 35 8.60 -11.43 14.46
C LYS A 35 7.16 -11.67 14.90
N VAL A 36 6.57 -12.76 14.40
CA VAL A 36 5.13 -13.06 14.60
C VAL A 36 4.93 -14.00 15.78
N ASP A 37 4.39 -13.46 16.87
CA ASP A 37 3.96 -14.25 18.04
C ASP A 37 2.49 -14.64 17.87
N VAL A 38 2.19 -15.94 17.82
CA VAL A 38 0.82 -16.42 17.57
C VAL A 38 0.17 -16.83 18.88
N ILE A 39 -1.00 -16.28 19.17
CA ILE A 39 -1.87 -16.72 20.27
C ILE A 39 -3.09 -17.39 19.67
N MET A 40 -3.31 -18.67 19.98
CA MET A 40 -4.52 -19.39 19.56
C MET A 40 -5.47 -19.51 20.74
N THR A 41 -6.75 -19.19 20.55
CA THR A 41 -7.75 -19.58 21.55
C THR A 41 -7.92 -21.11 21.55
N GLU A 42 -8.36 -21.69 22.66
CA GLU A 42 -8.65 -23.13 22.72
C GLU A 42 -9.57 -23.57 21.56
N SER A 43 -10.63 -22.80 21.27
CA SER A 43 -11.53 -23.08 20.15
C SER A 43 -10.84 -23.02 18.79
N ALA A 44 -9.81 -22.18 18.59
CA ALA A 44 -9.05 -22.14 17.35
C ALA A 44 -8.26 -23.43 17.11
N THR A 45 -7.77 -24.07 18.17
CA THR A 45 -7.02 -25.34 18.09
C THR A 45 -7.87 -26.50 17.55
N ARG A 46 -9.21 -26.36 17.58
CA ARG A 46 -10.16 -27.34 17.01
C ARG A 46 -10.30 -27.22 15.50
N PHE A 47 -9.91 -26.08 14.91
CA PHE A 47 -9.92 -25.86 13.46
C PHE A 47 -8.54 -26.08 12.83
N LEU A 48 -7.48 -25.67 13.52
CA LEU A 48 -6.10 -25.75 13.06
C LEU A 48 -5.20 -26.20 14.20
N THR A 49 -4.13 -26.93 13.89
CA THR A 49 -3.16 -27.30 14.91
C THR A 49 -2.10 -26.20 15.10
N PRO A 50 -1.59 -25.99 16.33
CA PRO A 50 -0.50 -25.04 16.59
C PRO A 50 0.76 -25.32 15.74
N LEU A 51 0.99 -26.58 15.36
CA LEU A 51 2.13 -27.00 14.53
C LEU A 51 2.24 -26.22 13.21
N THR A 52 1.11 -25.88 12.59
CA THR A 52 1.10 -25.11 11.32
C THR A 52 1.72 -23.73 11.51
N PHE A 53 1.35 -23.02 12.57
CA PHE A 53 1.89 -21.69 12.86
C PHE A 53 3.35 -21.78 13.31
N ASN A 54 3.70 -22.73 14.19
CA ASN A 54 5.09 -22.97 14.60
C ASN A 54 6.02 -23.15 13.39
N SER A 55 5.57 -23.90 12.38
CA SER A 55 6.36 -24.20 11.19
C SER A 55 6.54 -22.98 10.27
N ILE A 56 5.61 -22.02 10.30
CA ILE A 56 5.59 -20.84 9.42
C ILE A 56 6.28 -19.64 10.07
N THR A 57 6.06 -19.44 11.38
CA THR A 57 6.64 -18.31 12.10
C THR A 57 8.00 -18.64 12.71
N HIS A 58 8.34 -19.93 12.79
CA HIS A 58 9.52 -20.44 13.50
C HIS A 58 9.56 -20.00 14.98
N ARG A 59 8.38 -19.83 15.58
CA ARG A 59 8.19 -19.37 16.97
C ARG A 59 7.11 -20.21 17.64
N PRO A 60 7.20 -20.45 18.96
CA PRO A 60 6.18 -21.19 19.68
C PRO A 60 4.83 -20.45 19.65
N VAL A 61 3.76 -21.20 19.46
CA VAL A 61 2.37 -20.74 19.60
C VAL A 61 1.96 -20.83 21.06
N SER A 62 1.37 -19.76 21.57
CA SER A 62 0.82 -19.71 22.93
C SER A 62 -0.68 -19.97 22.90
N ILE A 63 -1.19 -20.76 23.85
CA ILE A 63 -2.59 -21.22 23.87
C ILE A 63 -3.22 -20.95 25.23
N ASP A 64 -2.61 -21.48 26.29
CA ASP A 64 -3.11 -21.37 27.65
C ASP A 64 -2.44 -20.22 28.41
N LEU A 65 -3.22 -19.54 29.24
CA LEU A 65 -2.75 -18.51 30.17
C LEU A 65 -1.82 -19.07 31.24
N PHE A 66 -1.96 -20.35 31.58
CA PHE A 66 -1.23 -21.03 32.67
C PHE A 66 -0.12 -21.97 32.18
N GLU A 67 0.03 -22.17 30.87
CA GLU A 67 1.11 -22.98 30.32
C GLU A 67 2.46 -22.31 30.56
N SER A 68 3.27 -22.91 31.44
CA SER A 68 4.61 -22.40 31.77
C SER A 68 5.65 -22.95 30.81
N ASN A 69 5.74 -22.39 29.61
CA ASN A 69 6.88 -22.62 28.70
C ASN A 69 7.98 -21.58 29.03
N SER A 70 8.79 -21.82 30.08
CA SER A 70 9.84 -20.94 30.65
C SER A 70 10.62 -20.08 29.62
N GLU A 71 10.77 -18.75 29.78
CA GLU A 71 11.70 -18.05 30.71
C GLU A 71 11.07 -16.89 31.52
N LEU A 72 9.81 -16.51 31.27
CA LEU A 72 9.16 -15.39 31.94
C LEU A 72 7.76 -15.82 32.38
N SER A 73 7.53 -15.93 33.68
CA SER A 73 6.27 -16.38 34.29
C SER A 73 5.10 -15.37 34.15
N MET A 74 5.01 -14.62 33.04
CA MET A 74 4.00 -13.59 32.75
C MET A 74 3.77 -13.41 31.23
N ASP A 75 3.42 -14.48 30.52
CA ASP A 75 3.34 -14.49 29.05
C ASP A 75 2.42 -13.40 28.47
N HIS A 76 1.23 -13.17 29.03
CA HIS A 76 0.31 -12.15 28.52
C HIS A 76 0.86 -10.72 28.64
N VAL A 77 1.53 -10.37 29.75
CA VAL A 77 2.13 -9.03 29.94
C VAL A 77 3.34 -8.83 29.04
N VAL A 78 4.17 -9.87 28.89
CA VAL A 78 5.36 -9.82 28.02
C VAL A 78 4.95 -9.69 26.57
N LEU A 79 3.98 -10.49 26.11
CA LEU A 79 3.44 -10.41 24.75
C LEU A 79 2.80 -9.04 24.50
N ALA A 80 2.02 -8.54 25.45
CA ALA A 80 1.39 -7.22 25.36
C ALA A 80 2.44 -6.10 25.20
N LYS A 81 3.45 -6.06 26.07
CA LYS A 81 4.51 -5.02 26.04
C LYS A 81 5.44 -5.12 24.84
N ARG A 82 5.69 -6.33 24.34
CA ARG A 82 6.60 -6.56 23.20
C ARG A 82 5.93 -6.24 21.86
N SER A 83 4.62 -6.38 21.76
CA SER A 83 3.88 -6.17 20.53
C SER A 83 3.94 -4.71 20.09
N GLU A 84 4.33 -4.45 18.86
CA GLU A 84 4.10 -3.14 18.23
C GLU A 84 2.66 -3.00 17.73
N ILE A 85 1.99 -4.12 17.50
CA ILE A 85 0.57 -4.19 17.11
C ILE A 85 0.02 -5.58 17.44
N ILE A 86 -1.25 -5.63 17.86
CA ILE A 86 -1.99 -6.88 18.06
C ILE A 86 -3.07 -7.00 17.00
N ILE A 87 -3.09 -8.14 16.30
CA ILE A 87 -4.07 -8.44 15.25
C ILE A 87 -4.91 -9.62 15.71
N VAL A 88 -6.23 -9.46 15.84
CA VAL A 88 -7.17 -10.57 16.03
C VAL A 88 -7.81 -10.90 14.70
N TYR A 89 -7.34 -11.97 14.06
CA TYR A 89 -7.75 -12.38 12.72
C TYR A 89 -7.79 -13.90 12.60
N PRO A 90 -8.96 -14.50 12.33
CA PRO A 90 -10.28 -13.89 12.41
C PRO A 90 -10.70 -13.59 13.85
N ALA A 91 -11.59 -12.63 14.06
CA ALA A 91 -12.25 -12.34 15.33
C ALA A 91 -13.72 -12.81 15.30
N THR A 92 -14.06 -13.81 16.11
CA THR A 92 -15.46 -14.25 16.28
C THR A 92 -16.27 -13.25 17.11
N ALA A 93 -17.60 -13.33 17.03
CA ALA A 93 -18.51 -12.54 17.87
C ALA A 93 -18.20 -12.69 19.37
N ASN A 94 -17.83 -13.89 19.81
CA ASN A 94 -17.45 -14.17 21.19
C ASN A 94 -16.23 -13.35 21.63
N ILE A 95 -15.15 -13.37 20.83
CA ILE A 95 -13.93 -12.61 21.18
C ILE A 95 -14.17 -11.10 21.09
N ILE A 96 -14.98 -10.63 20.14
CA ILE A 96 -15.40 -9.23 20.05
C ILE A 96 -16.14 -8.80 21.33
N ALA A 97 -17.09 -9.60 21.80
CA ALA A 97 -17.81 -9.33 23.04
C ALA A 97 -16.86 -9.32 24.26
N LYS A 98 -15.97 -10.31 24.35
CA LYS A 98 -14.98 -10.39 25.43
C LYS A 98 -14.12 -9.14 25.53
N ILE A 99 -13.54 -8.71 24.41
CA ILE A 99 -12.67 -7.53 24.35
C ILE A 99 -13.49 -6.26 24.65
N ALA A 100 -14.72 -6.14 24.11
CA ALA A 100 -15.57 -4.97 24.34
C ALA A 100 -15.91 -4.79 25.84
N HIS A 101 -16.10 -5.88 26.57
CA HIS A 101 -16.44 -5.84 27.99
C HIS A 101 -15.25 -6.00 28.94
N GLY A 102 -14.03 -6.18 28.41
CA GLY A 102 -12.81 -6.27 29.24
C GLY A 102 -12.68 -7.59 29.99
N PHE A 103 -13.24 -8.68 29.44
CA PHE A 103 -12.96 -10.02 29.95
C PHE A 103 -11.49 -10.40 29.64
N SER A 104 -10.86 -11.14 30.54
CA SER A 104 -9.46 -11.57 30.47
C SER A 104 -9.29 -13.01 30.93
N ASP A 105 -10.23 -13.87 30.54
CA ASP A 105 -10.36 -15.26 30.97
C ASP A 105 -9.59 -16.25 30.08
N ASP A 106 -8.97 -15.76 28.99
CA ASP A 106 -8.04 -16.52 28.15
C ASP A 106 -6.79 -15.69 27.80
N LEU A 107 -5.73 -16.36 27.33
CA LEU A 107 -4.44 -15.71 27.05
C LEU A 107 -4.56 -14.54 26.05
N LEU A 108 -5.38 -14.70 25.01
CA LEU A 108 -5.56 -13.67 23.99
C LEU A 108 -6.21 -12.42 24.58
N THR A 109 -7.34 -12.59 25.28
CA THR A 109 -8.09 -11.46 25.86
C THR A 109 -7.32 -10.79 26.99
N ALA A 110 -6.58 -11.55 27.81
CA ALA A 110 -5.67 -11.00 28.81
C ALA A 110 -4.54 -10.16 28.17
N THR A 111 -3.95 -10.65 27.07
CA THR A 111 -2.91 -9.92 26.33
C THR A 111 -3.46 -8.64 25.71
N VAL A 112 -4.66 -8.71 25.10
CA VAL A 112 -5.34 -7.54 24.52
C VAL A 112 -5.69 -6.51 25.58
N LEU A 113 -6.12 -6.93 26.78
CA LEU A 113 -6.44 -5.99 27.86
C LEU A 113 -5.19 -5.32 28.44
N ALA A 114 -4.04 -6.00 28.44
CA ALA A 114 -2.79 -5.51 29.01
C ALA A 114 -1.93 -4.66 28.05
N THR A 115 -2.31 -4.52 26.77
CA THR A 115 -1.48 -3.85 25.77
C THR A 115 -1.71 -2.34 25.71
N GLU A 116 -0.63 -1.61 25.43
CA GLU A 116 -0.68 -0.21 25.00
C GLU A 116 -0.55 -0.08 23.48
N ALA A 117 -0.22 -1.19 22.79
CA ALA A 117 -0.07 -1.21 21.35
C ALA A 117 -1.42 -1.05 20.64
N PRO A 118 -1.45 -0.52 19.41
CA PRO A 118 -2.64 -0.53 18.57
C PRO A 118 -3.20 -1.95 18.40
N ILE A 119 -4.53 -2.06 18.38
CA ILE A 119 -5.24 -3.33 18.18
C ILE A 119 -6.03 -3.26 16.88
N VAL A 120 -5.91 -4.31 16.08
CA VAL A 120 -6.67 -4.54 14.85
C VAL A 120 -7.55 -5.76 15.03
N ILE A 121 -8.85 -5.63 14.81
CA ILE A 121 -9.82 -6.72 14.88
C ILE A 121 -10.45 -6.89 13.51
N ALA A 122 -10.46 -8.12 13.01
CA ALA A 122 -11.02 -8.46 11.72
C ALA A 122 -12.17 -9.47 11.90
N PRO A 123 -13.42 -8.98 11.94
CA PRO A 123 -14.59 -9.81 12.27
C PRO A 123 -14.80 -10.96 11.27
N ALA A 124 -15.22 -12.12 11.77
CA ALA A 124 -15.61 -13.27 10.95
C ALA A 124 -16.74 -14.06 11.62
N MET A 125 -17.93 -14.04 11.02
CA MET A 125 -19.11 -14.74 11.53
C MET A 125 -20.20 -14.83 10.45
N ASP A 126 -21.29 -15.54 10.74
CA ASP A 126 -22.47 -15.52 9.86
C ASP A 126 -23.11 -14.12 9.81
N ALA A 127 -23.81 -13.78 8.72
CA ALA A 127 -24.39 -12.46 8.53
C ALA A 127 -25.34 -12.06 9.67
N ASN A 128 -26.20 -12.98 10.11
CA ASN A 128 -27.15 -12.71 11.19
C ASN A 128 -26.43 -12.46 12.54
N MET A 129 -25.26 -13.08 12.75
CA MET A 129 -24.45 -12.82 13.94
C MET A 129 -23.78 -11.44 13.87
N TYR A 130 -23.32 -11.05 12.68
CA TYR A 130 -22.69 -9.74 12.48
C TYR A 130 -23.71 -8.61 12.65
N GLU A 131 -24.88 -8.73 12.01
CA GLU A 131 -25.96 -7.73 12.05
C GLU A 131 -26.68 -7.66 13.40
N ASN A 132 -26.46 -8.63 14.29
CA ASN A 132 -27.06 -8.63 15.62
C ASN A 132 -26.67 -7.35 16.41
N SER A 133 -27.65 -6.75 17.09
CA SER A 133 -27.47 -5.51 17.83
C SER A 133 -26.35 -5.59 18.87
N ALA A 134 -26.22 -6.72 19.60
CA ALA A 134 -25.16 -6.90 20.58
C ALA A 134 -23.77 -6.88 19.92
N THR A 135 -23.61 -7.52 18.76
CA THR A 135 -22.35 -7.49 18.02
C THR A 135 -22.02 -6.08 17.52
N GLN A 136 -23.01 -5.36 16.99
CA GLN A 136 -22.82 -3.99 16.51
C GLN A 136 -22.49 -3.02 17.64
N GLU A 137 -23.16 -3.13 18.80
CA GLU A 137 -22.85 -2.38 20.00
C GLU A 137 -21.42 -2.64 20.48
N ASN A 138 -21.00 -3.90 20.52
CA ASN A 138 -19.63 -4.27 20.89
C ASN A 138 -18.60 -3.71 19.91
N ILE A 139 -18.84 -3.80 18.61
CA ILE A 139 -17.99 -3.19 17.58
C ILE A 139 -17.87 -1.68 17.79
N ASN A 140 -18.97 -1.00 18.12
CA ASN A 140 -18.96 0.44 18.38
C ASN A 140 -18.19 0.79 19.66
N ILE A 141 -18.32 0.00 20.74
CA ILE A 141 -17.51 0.14 21.95
C ILE A 141 -16.02 0.06 21.61
N LEU A 142 -15.62 -0.94 20.80
CA LEU A 142 -14.23 -1.14 20.41
C LEU A 142 -13.70 0.04 19.58
N LYS A 143 -14.48 0.51 18.59
CA LYS A 143 -14.12 1.70 17.80
C LYS A 143 -13.93 2.95 18.67
N ASN A 144 -14.84 3.17 19.63
CA ASN A 144 -14.75 4.30 20.55
C ASN A 144 -13.52 4.24 21.47
N ARG A 145 -12.96 3.04 21.69
CA ARG A 145 -11.70 2.82 22.41
C ARG A 145 -10.46 2.91 21.52
N GLY A 146 -10.60 3.28 20.25
CA GLY A 146 -9.50 3.40 19.30
C GLY A 146 -9.03 2.08 18.68
N ILE A 147 -9.80 0.99 18.85
CA ILE A 147 -9.49 -0.30 18.21
C ILE A 147 -9.93 -0.25 16.75
N THR A 148 -9.03 -0.61 15.85
CA THR A 148 -9.29 -0.59 14.40
C THR A 148 -10.06 -1.84 14.00
N ILE A 149 -11.23 -1.66 13.39
CA ILE A 149 -12.05 -2.76 12.85
C ILE A 149 -11.86 -2.83 11.34
N VAL A 150 -11.37 -3.96 10.83
CA VAL A 150 -11.14 -4.18 9.39
C VAL A 150 -12.10 -5.24 8.85
N GLY A 151 -13.04 -4.82 8.02
CA GLY A 151 -14.11 -5.68 7.51
C GLY A 151 -15.32 -5.77 8.44
N PRO A 152 -16.13 -6.84 8.33
CA PRO A 152 -16.03 -7.96 7.38
C PRO A 152 -16.41 -7.54 5.94
N GLU A 153 -16.42 -8.49 5.02
CA GLU A 153 -16.84 -8.34 3.64
C GLU A 153 -18.11 -9.12 3.34
N THR A 154 -18.79 -8.72 2.27
CA THR A 154 -19.89 -9.49 1.67
C THR A 154 -19.33 -10.64 0.85
N GLY A 155 -19.80 -11.86 1.09
CA GLY A 155 -19.42 -13.01 0.28
C GLY A 155 -20.17 -14.27 0.69
N ARG A 156 -19.84 -15.39 0.03
CA ARG A 156 -20.38 -16.70 0.40
C ARG A 156 -19.85 -17.12 1.77
N LEU A 157 -20.76 -17.46 2.68
CA LEU A 157 -20.51 -17.87 4.06
C LEU A 157 -20.56 -19.39 4.20
N ALA A 158 -20.08 -19.92 5.33
CA ALA A 158 -20.11 -21.36 5.61
C ALA A 158 -21.53 -21.93 5.76
N SER A 159 -22.51 -21.08 6.11
CA SER A 159 -23.94 -21.41 6.09
C SER A 159 -24.48 -21.68 4.67
N GLY A 160 -23.71 -21.37 3.63
CA GLY A 160 -24.10 -21.47 2.23
C GLY A 160 -24.76 -20.19 1.69
N LEU A 161 -25.13 -19.26 2.56
CA LEU A 161 -25.70 -17.96 2.20
C LEU A 161 -24.64 -16.97 1.73
N VAL A 162 -25.08 -15.90 1.06
CA VAL A 162 -24.23 -14.74 0.74
C VAL A 162 -24.64 -13.59 1.66
N GLY A 163 -23.68 -13.01 2.38
CA GLY A 163 -23.96 -11.94 3.32
C GLY A 163 -22.70 -11.29 3.88
N LEU A 164 -22.90 -10.25 4.69
CA LEU A 164 -21.83 -9.48 5.33
C LEU A 164 -21.33 -10.21 6.58
N GLY A 165 -20.12 -10.75 6.54
CA GLY A 165 -19.59 -11.57 7.65
C GLY A 165 -18.35 -12.39 7.31
N ARG A 166 -18.01 -12.46 6.01
CA ARG A 166 -16.76 -13.08 5.56
C ARG A 166 -15.57 -12.22 6.01
N VAL A 167 -14.57 -12.84 6.61
CA VAL A 167 -13.34 -12.13 6.98
C VAL A 167 -12.63 -11.59 5.74
N VAL A 168 -12.11 -10.37 5.85
CA VAL A 168 -11.28 -9.72 4.82
C VAL A 168 -10.10 -10.59 4.41
N ASP A 169 -9.53 -10.33 3.24
CA ASP A 169 -8.29 -10.97 2.82
C ASP A 169 -7.07 -10.35 3.53
N SER A 170 -5.98 -11.11 3.66
CA SER A 170 -4.81 -10.71 4.46
C SER A 170 -4.12 -9.45 3.92
N GLU A 171 -4.21 -9.18 2.61
CA GLU A 171 -3.69 -7.97 1.99
C GLU A 171 -4.33 -6.71 2.58
N LYS A 172 -5.62 -6.76 2.92
CA LYS A 172 -6.31 -5.63 3.58
C LYS A 172 -5.80 -5.43 5.00
N ILE A 173 -5.47 -6.51 5.72
CA ILE A 173 -4.85 -6.42 7.04
C ILE A 173 -3.47 -5.76 6.92
N LEU A 174 -2.59 -6.27 6.05
CA LEU A 174 -1.26 -5.72 5.82
C LEU A 174 -1.30 -4.23 5.45
N GLY A 175 -2.23 -3.85 4.57
CA GLY A 175 -2.44 -2.46 4.21
C GLY A 175 -2.84 -1.57 5.40
N ASN A 176 -3.68 -2.07 6.30
CA ASN A 176 -4.02 -1.34 7.54
C ASN A 176 -2.86 -1.28 8.54
N LEU A 177 -2.01 -2.33 8.62
CA LEU A 177 -0.82 -2.28 9.48
C LEU A 177 0.11 -1.14 9.06
N ASN A 178 0.34 -0.99 7.76
CA ASN A 178 1.13 0.09 7.19
C ASN A 178 0.59 1.47 7.59
N LEU A 179 -0.73 1.67 7.52
CA LEU A 179 -1.37 2.92 7.94
C LEU A 179 -1.19 3.19 9.43
N ILE A 180 -1.48 2.20 10.27
CA ILE A 180 -1.49 2.36 11.73
C ILE A 180 -0.08 2.59 12.26
N LEU A 181 0.89 1.80 11.80
CA LEU A 181 2.27 1.91 12.26
C LEU A 181 2.97 3.13 11.65
N GLY A 182 2.55 3.57 10.44
CA GLY A 182 3.13 4.72 9.74
C GLY A 182 2.57 6.08 10.17
N GLN A 183 1.43 6.13 10.86
CA GLN A 183 0.67 7.36 11.15
C GLN A 183 1.46 8.49 11.85
N ASN A 184 2.56 8.15 12.53
CA ASN A 184 3.41 9.08 13.27
C ASN A 184 4.79 9.29 12.61
N GLY A 185 4.93 8.95 11.33
CA GLY A 185 6.15 9.20 10.57
C GLY A 185 6.39 10.69 10.30
N ASP A 186 7.53 10.97 9.67
CA ASP A 186 8.03 12.32 9.39
C ASP A 186 7.19 13.10 8.36
N LEU A 187 6.36 12.42 7.56
CA LEU A 187 5.44 13.02 6.61
C LEU A 187 4.02 13.18 7.17
N LYS A 188 3.82 13.01 8.48
CA LYS A 188 2.52 13.21 9.13
C LYS A 188 1.92 14.58 8.78
N GLY A 189 0.69 14.55 8.27
CA GLY A 189 -0.08 15.75 7.90
C GLY A 189 0.34 16.38 6.56
N LYS A 190 1.28 15.77 5.84
CA LYS A 190 1.67 16.20 4.49
C LYS A 190 0.82 15.51 3.43
N LYS A 191 0.40 16.27 2.42
CA LYS A 191 -0.41 15.80 1.29
C LYS A 191 0.46 15.62 0.05
N ILE A 192 0.59 14.38 -0.40
CA ILE A 192 1.49 14.01 -1.51
C ILE A 192 0.68 13.47 -2.68
N ILE A 193 0.91 14.02 -3.87
CA ILE A 193 0.42 13.46 -5.13
C ILE A 193 1.54 12.65 -5.75
N VAL A 194 1.21 11.44 -6.20
CA VAL A 194 2.11 10.60 -6.99
C VAL A 194 1.40 10.20 -8.27
N THR A 195 2.04 10.38 -9.43
CA THR A 195 1.52 9.83 -10.69
C THR A 195 2.20 8.51 -11.05
N ALA A 196 1.46 7.59 -11.67
CA ALA A 196 1.99 6.28 -12.06
C ALA A 196 1.44 5.77 -13.41
N GLY A 197 2.21 4.88 -14.05
CA GLY A 197 1.81 4.19 -15.28
C GLY A 197 2.12 4.98 -16.55
N GLY A 198 1.90 4.34 -17.70
CA GLY A 198 1.98 4.99 -19.01
C GLY A 198 0.58 5.39 -19.47
N THR A 199 0.39 6.62 -19.92
CA THR A 199 -0.90 7.06 -20.47
C THR A 199 -1.16 6.37 -21.81
N LYS A 200 -2.45 6.18 -22.15
CA LYS A 200 -2.91 5.55 -23.38
C LYS A 200 -3.63 6.59 -24.22
N GLU A 201 -3.01 6.95 -25.33
CA GLU A 201 -3.56 7.91 -26.28
C GLU A 201 -4.28 7.13 -27.39
N GLU A 202 -5.60 7.10 -27.32
CA GLU A 202 -6.45 6.26 -28.18
C GLU A 202 -6.43 6.74 -29.64
N ILE A 203 -6.20 5.79 -30.56
CA ILE A 203 -6.28 6.01 -32.00
C ILE A 203 -7.68 5.63 -32.51
N ASP A 204 -8.14 4.45 -32.10
CA ASP A 204 -9.45 3.87 -32.40
C ASP A 204 -9.89 2.98 -31.20
N PRO A 205 -11.10 2.40 -31.17
CA PRO A 205 -11.58 1.59 -30.04
C PRO A 205 -10.72 0.36 -29.68
N VAL A 206 -9.71 0.03 -30.48
CA VAL A 206 -8.88 -1.17 -30.35
C VAL A 206 -7.40 -0.83 -30.15
N ARG A 207 -6.94 0.35 -30.60
CA ARG A 207 -5.52 0.71 -30.66
C ARG A 207 -5.27 2.02 -29.94
N PHE A 208 -4.13 2.08 -29.26
CA PHE A 208 -3.64 3.29 -28.60
C PHE A 208 -2.11 3.37 -28.69
N ILE A 209 -1.57 4.56 -28.46
CA ILE A 209 -0.14 4.83 -28.27
C ILE A 209 0.12 4.91 -26.76
N SER A 210 1.18 4.26 -26.28
CA SER A 210 1.52 4.29 -24.85
C SER A 210 3.00 4.04 -24.62
N ASN A 211 3.47 4.51 -23.46
CA ASN A 211 4.80 4.23 -22.95
C ASN A 211 4.83 2.92 -22.16
N ARG A 212 5.98 2.24 -22.15
CA ARG A 212 6.17 0.93 -21.50
C ARG A 212 6.26 1.01 -19.97
N SER A 213 5.49 1.86 -19.31
CA SER A 213 5.52 2.01 -17.85
C SER A 213 4.50 1.10 -17.15
N SER A 214 5.00 0.24 -16.27
CA SER A 214 4.16 -0.62 -15.41
C SER A 214 3.44 0.15 -14.30
N GLY A 215 3.95 1.34 -13.94
CA GLY A 215 3.52 2.10 -12.77
C GLY A 215 4.16 1.68 -11.44
N LYS A 216 4.95 0.60 -11.39
CA LYS A 216 5.54 0.07 -10.14
C LYS A 216 6.29 1.12 -9.31
N MET A 217 7.00 2.06 -9.96
CA MET A 217 7.75 3.10 -9.26
C MET A 217 6.82 4.07 -8.50
N GLY A 218 5.78 4.58 -9.15
CA GLY A 218 4.80 5.45 -8.50
C GLY A 218 4.05 4.73 -7.38
N TYR A 219 3.68 3.47 -7.56
CA TYR A 219 3.07 2.66 -6.48
C TYR A 219 4.02 2.46 -5.29
N ALA A 220 5.30 2.20 -5.55
CA ALA A 220 6.30 2.03 -4.50
C ALA A 220 6.50 3.33 -3.69
N ILE A 221 6.56 4.48 -4.37
CA ILE A 221 6.63 5.81 -3.73
C ILE A 221 5.38 6.06 -2.89
N SER A 222 4.18 5.79 -3.42
CA SER A 222 2.93 5.95 -2.68
C SER A 222 2.89 5.08 -1.43
N GLN A 223 3.35 3.84 -1.53
CA GLN A 223 3.43 2.94 -0.37
C GLN A 223 4.44 3.45 0.66
N ALA A 224 5.61 3.91 0.24
CA ALA A 224 6.62 4.49 1.13
C ALA A 224 6.11 5.76 1.84
N ALA A 225 5.39 6.62 1.11
CA ALA A 225 4.81 7.86 1.66
C ALA A 225 3.75 7.58 2.73
N ILE A 226 2.84 6.61 2.51
CA ILE A 226 1.86 6.18 3.52
C ILE A 226 2.56 5.63 4.77
N ASN A 227 3.59 4.80 4.59
CA ASN A 227 4.36 4.22 5.70
C ASN A 227 5.08 5.29 6.54
N ARG A 228 5.24 6.50 5.99
CA ARG A 228 5.82 7.67 6.65
C ARG A 228 4.76 8.66 7.14
N GLY A 229 3.48 8.32 7.05
CA GLY A 229 2.36 9.10 7.61
C GLY A 229 1.75 10.14 6.68
N ALA A 230 2.11 10.15 5.39
CA ALA A 230 1.56 11.09 4.42
C ALA A 230 0.09 10.77 4.08
N GLU A 231 -0.69 11.80 3.76
CA GLU A 231 -1.95 11.67 3.02
C GLU A 231 -1.64 11.58 1.51
N VAL A 232 -1.84 10.41 0.91
CA VAL A 232 -1.41 10.17 -0.48
C VAL A 232 -2.59 10.11 -1.44
N THR A 233 -2.48 10.86 -2.53
CA THR A 233 -3.31 10.70 -3.73
C THR A 233 -2.47 10.10 -4.86
N LEU A 234 -2.82 8.89 -5.30
CA LEU A 234 -2.18 8.22 -6.43
C LEU A 234 -3.03 8.40 -7.70
N ILE A 235 -2.48 9.08 -8.70
CA ILE A 235 -3.13 9.26 -10.01
C ILE A 235 -2.47 8.30 -11.00
N THR A 236 -3.18 7.26 -11.41
CA THR A 236 -2.58 6.14 -12.16
C THR A 236 -3.25 5.89 -13.50
N ALA A 237 -2.42 5.69 -14.53
CA ALA A 237 -2.82 5.14 -15.82
C ALA A 237 -2.50 3.64 -15.97
N SER A 238 -1.97 3.03 -14.91
CA SER A 238 -1.72 1.59 -14.86
C SER A 238 -2.94 0.85 -14.33
N ASN A 239 -3.39 -0.15 -15.09
CA ASN A 239 -4.44 -1.09 -14.66
C ASN A 239 -3.84 -2.44 -14.22
N LEU A 240 -2.52 -2.52 -14.06
CA LEU A 240 -1.80 -3.76 -13.76
C LEU A 240 -1.61 -4.01 -12.26
N LEU A 241 -1.78 -2.98 -11.43
CA LEU A 241 -1.47 -2.99 -10.01
C LEU A 241 -2.75 -2.75 -9.20
N LYS A 242 -2.89 -3.44 -8.07
CA LYS A 242 -4.01 -3.26 -7.16
C LYS A 242 -3.87 -1.95 -6.39
N ASP A 243 -5.01 -1.33 -6.09
CA ASP A 243 -5.05 -0.12 -5.27
C ASP A 243 -4.45 -0.36 -3.88
N ILE A 244 -3.73 0.65 -3.39
CA ILE A 244 -3.06 0.61 -2.09
C ILE A 244 -4.07 1.02 -1.02
N VAL A 245 -4.20 0.19 0.02
CA VAL A 245 -5.09 0.48 1.16
C VAL A 245 -4.66 1.80 1.83
N GLY A 246 -5.61 2.71 2.01
CA GLY A 246 -5.38 4.02 2.61
C GLY A 246 -4.84 5.10 1.67
N VAL A 247 -4.56 4.77 0.41
CA VAL A 247 -4.25 5.75 -0.64
C VAL A 247 -5.54 6.11 -1.37
N LYS A 248 -5.75 7.41 -1.63
CA LYS A 248 -6.80 7.87 -2.54
C LYS A 248 -6.34 7.63 -3.98
N THR A 249 -6.82 6.56 -4.61
CA THR A 249 -6.49 6.27 -6.01
C THR A 249 -7.47 6.93 -6.99
N ILE A 250 -6.94 7.65 -7.97
CA ILE A 250 -7.68 8.21 -9.11
C ILE A 250 -7.17 7.51 -10.37
N HIS A 251 -8.03 6.69 -10.98
CA HIS A 251 -7.74 6.01 -12.23
C HIS A 251 -8.01 6.95 -13.42
N VAL A 252 -7.02 7.07 -14.31
CA VAL A 252 -7.06 7.89 -15.54
C VAL A 252 -6.58 7.04 -16.71
N SER A 253 -6.97 7.38 -17.93
CA SER A 253 -6.59 6.60 -19.12
C SER A 253 -5.53 7.32 -19.96
N ASN A 254 -5.70 8.62 -20.18
CA ASN A 254 -4.89 9.43 -21.08
C ASN A 254 -4.22 10.62 -20.37
N THR A 255 -3.40 11.35 -21.11
CA THR A 255 -2.64 12.49 -20.60
C THR A 255 -3.53 13.66 -20.16
N ASN A 256 -4.66 13.90 -20.83
CA ASN A 256 -5.58 14.99 -20.47
C ASN A 256 -6.31 14.71 -19.14
N GLU A 257 -6.77 13.48 -18.94
CA GLU A 257 -7.38 13.07 -17.67
C GLU A 257 -6.38 13.15 -16.52
N MET A 258 -5.13 12.71 -16.74
CA MET A 258 -4.07 12.86 -15.75
C MET A 258 -3.78 14.33 -15.45
N PHE A 259 -3.74 15.17 -16.48
CA PHE A 259 -3.55 16.62 -16.35
C PHE A 259 -4.63 17.24 -15.45
N ASP A 260 -5.90 16.96 -15.72
CA ASP A 260 -7.02 17.52 -14.97
C ASP A 260 -7.02 17.04 -13.50
N ALA A 261 -6.73 15.75 -13.29
CA ALA A 261 -6.62 15.18 -11.95
C ALA A 261 -5.46 15.80 -11.15
N VAL A 262 -4.27 15.89 -11.74
CA VAL A 262 -3.09 16.50 -11.09
C VAL A 262 -3.37 17.96 -10.76
N LYS A 263 -3.91 18.72 -11.70
CA LYS A 263 -4.22 20.14 -11.51
C LYS A 263 -5.21 20.38 -10.39
N LYS A 264 -6.27 19.55 -10.30
CA LYS A 264 -7.29 19.63 -9.24
C LYS A 264 -6.70 19.33 -7.86
N GLU A 265 -5.95 18.23 -7.75
CA GLU A 265 -5.43 17.78 -6.44
C GLU A 265 -4.29 18.70 -5.96
N SER A 266 -3.47 19.23 -6.87
CA SER A 266 -2.29 20.05 -6.54
C SER A 266 -2.60 21.33 -5.75
N ILE A 267 -3.87 21.78 -5.78
CA ILE A 267 -4.31 22.97 -5.02
C ILE A 267 -4.00 22.79 -3.53
N TYR A 268 -4.24 21.60 -2.99
CA TYR A 268 -4.17 21.32 -1.54
C TYR A 268 -2.98 20.44 -1.14
N SER A 269 -2.04 20.18 -2.05
CA SER A 269 -0.90 19.28 -1.81
C SER A 269 0.39 20.04 -1.50
N ASP A 270 1.28 19.40 -0.76
CA ASP A 270 2.60 19.90 -0.40
C ASP A 270 3.68 19.40 -1.36
N ILE A 271 3.52 18.17 -1.87
CA ILE A 271 4.48 17.52 -2.76
C ILE A 271 3.77 16.91 -3.97
N LEU A 272 4.32 17.11 -5.18
CA LEU A 272 3.91 16.47 -6.42
C LEU A 272 5.07 15.66 -7.01
N ILE A 273 4.88 14.34 -7.12
CA ILE A 273 5.85 13.40 -7.67
C ILE A 273 5.34 12.85 -9.00
N MET A 274 5.91 13.33 -10.10
CA MET A 274 5.53 12.95 -11.46
C MET A 274 6.29 11.71 -11.95
N ALA A 275 5.93 10.53 -11.44
CA ALA A 275 6.56 9.25 -11.81
C ALA A 275 5.84 8.50 -12.96
N ALA A 276 4.73 9.02 -13.48
CA ALA A 276 4.07 8.50 -14.67
C ALA A 276 4.89 8.76 -15.95
N ALA A 277 4.86 7.80 -16.88
CA ALA A 277 5.41 7.97 -18.21
C ALA A 277 4.34 8.55 -19.14
N VAL A 278 4.09 9.84 -18.99
CA VAL A 278 3.11 10.60 -19.79
C VAL A 278 3.55 10.66 -21.26
N SER A 279 2.63 10.41 -22.19
CA SER A 279 2.89 10.54 -23.63
C SER A 279 3.08 12.00 -24.03
N ASP A 280 4.13 12.31 -24.78
CA ASP A 280 4.38 13.66 -25.33
C ASP A 280 3.47 14.01 -26.52
N TRP A 281 2.84 12.99 -27.11
CA TRP A 281 2.07 13.09 -28.35
C TRP A 281 0.77 12.28 -28.24
N THR A 282 -0.29 12.80 -28.84
CA THR A 282 -1.61 12.15 -28.93
C THR A 282 -2.16 12.27 -30.35
N PRO A 283 -2.98 11.32 -30.84
CA PRO A 283 -3.63 11.44 -32.15
C PRO A 283 -4.41 12.75 -32.30
N ALA A 284 -4.27 13.41 -33.46
CA ALA A 284 -4.96 14.67 -33.75
C ALA A 284 -6.50 14.52 -33.77
N SER A 285 -6.98 13.32 -34.08
CA SER A 285 -8.40 12.98 -34.09
C SER A 285 -8.62 11.52 -33.69
N TYR A 286 -9.57 11.27 -32.80
CA TYR A 286 -10.04 9.93 -32.48
C TYR A 286 -10.92 9.37 -33.61
N ILE A 287 -10.75 8.09 -33.94
CA ILE A 287 -11.51 7.43 -35.00
C ILE A 287 -12.50 6.45 -34.37
N GLU A 288 -13.80 6.75 -34.43
CA GLU A 288 -14.87 5.99 -33.73
C GLU A 288 -14.99 4.51 -34.11
N SER A 289 -14.48 4.12 -35.28
CA SER A 289 -14.54 2.75 -35.76
C SER A 289 -13.15 2.15 -35.95
N LYS A 290 -13.01 0.87 -35.63
CA LYS A 290 -11.76 0.14 -35.86
C LYS A 290 -11.35 0.28 -37.31
N ILE A 291 -10.17 0.85 -37.55
CA ILE A 291 -9.67 1.07 -38.90
C ILE A 291 -9.44 -0.28 -39.58
N LYS A 292 -10.15 -0.47 -40.69
CA LYS A 292 -10.07 -1.69 -41.51
C LYS A 292 -8.78 -1.68 -42.31
N LYS A 293 -8.23 -2.89 -42.57
CA LYS A 293 -7.13 -3.05 -43.52
C LYS A 293 -7.60 -2.55 -44.89
N THR A 294 -6.88 -1.59 -45.45
CA THR A 294 -7.10 -1.10 -46.82
C THR A 294 -6.13 -1.79 -47.77
N LYS A 295 -6.26 -1.55 -49.09
CA LYS A 295 -5.29 -2.04 -50.08
C LYS A 295 -3.93 -1.32 -50.02
N LYS A 296 -3.80 -0.25 -49.22
CA LYS A 296 -2.53 0.45 -49.03
C LYS A 296 -1.66 -0.32 -48.04
N ASN A 297 -0.36 -0.40 -48.35
CA ASN A 297 0.63 -1.06 -47.48
C ASN A 297 1.11 -0.18 -46.32
N THR A 298 0.71 1.10 -46.29
CA THR A 298 1.12 2.07 -45.28
C THR A 298 -0.09 2.73 -44.63
N TRP A 299 0.07 3.11 -43.37
CA TRP A 299 -0.89 3.87 -42.59
C TRP A 299 -0.15 5.01 -41.88
N GLN A 300 -0.78 6.18 -41.85
CA GLN A 300 -0.26 7.40 -41.24
C GLN A 300 -1.30 7.91 -40.24
N ILE A 301 -0.81 8.45 -39.13
CA ILE A 301 -1.59 9.09 -38.07
C ILE A 301 -0.92 10.42 -37.78
N ASP A 302 -1.68 11.51 -37.83
CA ASP A 302 -1.19 12.81 -37.42
C ASP A 302 -1.22 12.89 -35.89
N LEU A 303 -0.10 13.34 -35.31
CA LEU A 303 0.07 13.48 -33.87
C LEU A 303 0.19 14.97 -33.50
N ILE A 304 -0.44 15.34 -32.39
CA ILE A 304 -0.33 16.66 -31.76
C ILE A 304 0.28 16.53 -30.38
N LYS A 305 0.89 17.61 -29.89
CA LYS A 305 1.52 17.62 -28.56
C LYS A 305 0.45 17.53 -27.46
N THR A 306 0.75 16.76 -26.42
CA THR A 306 -0.06 16.73 -25.20
C THR A 306 0.24 17.95 -24.30
N PRO A 307 -0.65 18.28 -23.35
CA PRO A 307 -0.39 19.36 -22.41
C PRO A 307 0.75 19.02 -21.46
N ASP A 308 1.57 20.04 -21.16
CA ASP A 308 2.67 19.94 -20.21
C ASP A 308 2.15 20.08 -18.77
N ILE A 309 1.90 18.94 -18.11
CA ILE A 309 1.33 18.90 -16.75
C ILE A 309 2.16 19.74 -15.79
N LEU A 310 3.48 19.52 -15.72
CA LEU A 310 4.37 20.21 -14.78
C LEU A 310 4.39 21.73 -14.98
N LYS A 311 4.51 22.22 -16.23
CA LYS A 311 4.49 23.67 -16.51
C LYS A 311 3.16 24.34 -16.21
N SER A 312 2.07 23.58 -16.18
CA SER A 312 0.73 24.12 -15.87
C SER A 312 0.53 24.39 -14.38
N ILE A 313 1.32 23.76 -13.50
CA ILE A 313 1.20 23.89 -12.05
C ILE A 313 2.02 25.09 -11.56
N LYS A 314 1.33 26.16 -11.18
CA LYS A 314 1.94 27.45 -10.77
C LYS A 314 1.96 27.67 -9.24
N LYS A 315 1.63 26.65 -8.44
CA LYS A 315 1.65 26.77 -6.98
C LYS A 315 3.11 26.89 -6.51
N LYS A 316 3.46 28.03 -5.91
CA LYS A 316 4.85 28.35 -5.53
C LYS A 316 5.41 27.47 -4.41
N GLU A 317 4.58 27.11 -3.44
CA GLU A 317 4.98 26.33 -2.26
C GLU A 317 4.87 24.81 -2.49
N LEU A 318 4.55 24.38 -3.71
CA LEU A 318 4.45 22.96 -4.04
C LEU A 318 5.83 22.45 -4.45
N ILE A 319 6.35 21.47 -3.71
CA ILE A 319 7.57 20.76 -4.09
C ILE A 319 7.24 19.88 -5.30
N LYS A 320 7.89 20.14 -6.44
CA LYS A 320 7.70 19.44 -7.71
C LYS A 320 8.90 18.54 -8.00
N ILE A 321 8.64 17.24 -8.06
CA ILE A 321 9.64 16.21 -8.32
C ILE A 321 9.30 15.54 -9.65
N GLY A 322 10.23 15.62 -10.60
CA GLY A 322 10.08 14.99 -11.92
C GLY A 322 10.84 13.68 -12.03
N PHE A 323 10.49 12.87 -13.02
CA PHE A 323 11.29 11.72 -13.47
C PHE A 323 11.82 11.97 -14.87
N SER A 324 13.02 11.46 -15.15
CA SER A 324 13.60 11.44 -16.49
C SER A 324 14.21 10.08 -16.78
N ALA A 325 13.57 9.34 -17.67
CA ALA A 325 14.15 8.16 -18.30
C ALA A 325 14.85 8.59 -19.59
N GLU A 326 16.15 8.37 -19.71
CA GLU A 326 16.92 8.65 -20.93
C GLU A 326 17.77 7.45 -21.30
N THR A 327 18.09 7.33 -22.59
CA THR A 327 19.03 6.33 -23.12
C THR A 327 20.44 6.88 -23.32
N ASP A 328 20.56 8.22 -23.45
CA ASP A 328 21.81 8.90 -23.78
C ASP A 328 21.91 10.23 -22.99
N ASP A 329 23.13 10.64 -22.63
CA ASP A 329 23.44 11.90 -21.94
C ASP A 329 22.52 12.23 -20.74
N LEU A 330 22.23 11.22 -19.91
CA LEU A 330 21.23 11.23 -18.83
C LEU A 330 21.29 12.49 -17.95
N ILE A 331 22.47 12.84 -17.42
CA ILE A 331 22.64 13.99 -16.51
C ILE A 331 22.35 15.31 -17.22
N VAL A 332 22.82 15.48 -18.46
CA VAL A 332 22.63 16.72 -19.22
C VAL A 332 21.14 16.93 -19.53
N ASN A 333 20.48 15.88 -20.02
CA ASN A 333 19.06 15.92 -20.37
C ASN A 333 18.18 16.13 -19.13
N ALA A 334 18.47 15.43 -18.02
CA ALA A 334 17.76 15.60 -16.75
C ALA A 334 17.94 17.02 -16.18
N THR A 335 19.17 17.57 -16.22
CA THR A 335 19.46 18.94 -15.74
C THR A 335 18.72 20.00 -16.58
N LYS A 336 18.60 19.78 -17.89
CA LYS A 336 17.81 20.65 -18.78
C LYS A 336 16.33 20.61 -18.39
N LYS A 337 15.75 19.42 -18.22
CA LYS A 337 14.35 19.25 -17.80
C LYS A 337 14.07 19.86 -16.43
N LEU A 338 14.98 19.68 -15.47
CA LEU A 338 14.92 20.27 -14.12
C LEU A 338 14.69 21.79 -14.19
N LYS A 339 15.47 22.49 -15.03
CA LYS A 339 15.33 23.95 -15.23
C LYS A 339 14.08 24.32 -16.02
N GLU A 340 13.83 23.66 -17.15
CA GLU A 340 12.70 24.01 -18.03
C GLU A 340 11.33 23.80 -17.40
N LYS A 341 11.22 22.82 -16.48
CA LYS A 341 9.97 22.47 -15.79
C LYS A 341 9.86 23.09 -14.39
N GLU A 342 10.86 23.89 -13.99
CA GLU A 342 10.95 24.51 -12.66
C GLU A 342 10.74 23.48 -11.54
N LEU A 343 11.44 22.35 -11.61
CA LEU A 343 11.38 21.30 -10.58
C LEU A 343 12.32 21.64 -9.42
N ASP A 344 12.02 21.13 -8.23
CA ASP A 344 12.92 21.23 -7.08
C ASP A 344 14.06 20.23 -7.20
N PHE A 345 13.76 19.02 -7.65
CA PHE A 345 14.74 18.05 -8.12
C PHE A 345 14.13 17.05 -9.11
N ILE A 346 14.99 16.31 -9.80
CA ILE A 346 14.60 15.30 -10.79
C ILE A 346 15.27 13.96 -10.48
N VAL A 347 14.51 12.90 -10.65
CA VAL A 347 14.97 11.51 -10.53
C VAL A 347 15.30 11.01 -11.93
N ALA A 348 16.59 10.88 -12.23
CA ALA A 348 17.07 10.41 -13.52
C ALA A 348 17.35 8.91 -13.46
N ASN A 349 16.86 8.12 -14.41
CA ASN A 349 17.11 6.69 -14.47
C ASN A 349 17.52 6.28 -15.89
N ASP A 350 18.59 5.48 -15.99
CA ASP A 350 18.97 4.84 -17.24
C ASP A 350 18.08 3.61 -17.47
N ILE A 351 17.44 3.53 -18.63
CA ILE A 351 16.54 2.42 -18.99
C ILE A 351 17.20 1.40 -19.92
N THR A 352 18.49 1.56 -20.23
CA THR A 352 19.27 0.67 -21.10
C THR A 352 20.00 -0.43 -20.32
N GLU A 353 20.25 -0.24 -19.02
CA GLU A 353 20.88 -1.24 -18.16
C GLU A 353 19.95 -2.45 -17.93
N GLU A 354 20.42 -3.67 -18.24
CA GLU A 354 19.70 -4.91 -17.95
C GLU A 354 19.42 -4.98 -16.43
N ASN A 355 18.13 -5.10 -16.07
CA ASN A 355 17.57 -5.14 -14.70
C ASN A 355 17.19 -3.80 -14.04
N SER A 356 17.47 -2.63 -14.65
CA SER A 356 16.95 -1.34 -14.18
C SER A 356 15.99 -0.74 -15.19
N GLY A 357 14.70 -0.63 -14.85
CA GLY A 357 13.75 -0.04 -15.77
C GLY A 357 12.28 -0.18 -15.38
N PHE A 358 11.41 0.08 -16.36
CA PHE A 358 9.98 0.24 -16.13
C PHE A 358 9.30 -0.99 -15.52
N SER A 359 9.70 -2.21 -15.89
CA SER A 359 9.04 -3.45 -15.46
C SER A 359 9.74 -4.19 -14.31
N SER A 360 11.01 -3.86 -14.03
CA SER A 360 11.79 -4.45 -12.92
C SER A 360 11.21 -4.08 -11.55
N ASP A 361 11.51 -4.84 -10.51
CA ASP A 361 11.20 -4.50 -9.11
C ASP A 361 12.27 -3.59 -8.49
N ASP A 362 13.45 -3.53 -9.11
CA ASP A 362 14.58 -2.70 -8.73
C ASP A 362 14.75 -1.51 -9.66
N ASN A 363 15.48 -0.49 -9.19
CA ASN A 363 15.83 0.68 -9.96
C ASN A 363 17.18 1.27 -9.48
N LYS A 364 17.92 1.85 -10.42
CA LYS A 364 19.17 2.58 -10.17
C LYS A 364 18.94 3.98 -10.71
N VAL A 365 19.04 4.98 -9.83
CA VAL A 365 18.66 6.36 -10.16
C VAL A 365 19.71 7.34 -9.68
N ILE A 366 19.72 8.50 -10.31
CA ILE A 366 20.53 9.65 -9.94
C ILE A 366 19.57 10.77 -9.53
N LEU A 367 19.73 11.30 -8.32
CA LEU A 367 18.96 12.45 -7.84
C LEU A 367 19.71 13.74 -8.19
N ILE A 368 19.09 14.63 -8.95
CA ILE A 368 19.72 15.87 -9.43
C ILE A 368 18.86 17.06 -8.98
N ASP A 369 19.47 18.01 -8.26
CA ASP A 369 18.85 19.26 -7.82
C ASP A 369 19.67 20.48 -8.30
N HIS A 370 19.28 21.71 -7.89
CA HIS A 370 19.94 22.95 -8.33
C HIS A 370 21.20 23.33 -7.53
N HIS A 371 21.45 22.70 -6.39
CA HIS A 371 22.39 23.16 -5.37
C HIS A 371 23.55 22.19 -5.13
N SER A 372 23.31 20.90 -5.34
CA SER A 372 24.20 19.80 -4.98
C SER A 372 24.75 19.10 -6.23
N SER A 373 25.85 18.38 -6.05
CA SER A 373 26.29 17.41 -7.07
C SER A 373 25.24 16.31 -7.23
N PRO A 374 25.10 15.73 -8.44
CA PRO A 374 24.26 14.55 -8.66
C PRO A 374 24.56 13.44 -7.64
N GLU A 375 23.51 12.91 -7.02
CA GLU A 375 23.62 11.81 -6.05
C GLU A 375 23.26 10.50 -6.74
N GLU A 376 24.26 9.63 -6.95
CA GLU A 376 24.04 8.31 -7.52
C GLU A 376 23.61 7.32 -6.44
N LEU A 377 22.44 6.71 -6.63
CA LEU A 377 21.96 5.63 -5.76
C LEU A 377 22.36 4.27 -6.33
N PRO A 378 22.79 3.31 -5.49
CA PRO A 378 23.03 1.94 -5.94
C PRO A 378 21.74 1.28 -6.42
N LEU A 379 21.87 0.18 -7.16
CA LEU A 379 20.71 -0.64 -7.52
C LEU A 379 20.02 -1.11 -6.24
N MET A 380 18.75 -0.74 -6.08
CA MET A 380 17.94 -1.09 -4.93
C MET A 380 16.48 -1.25 -5.34
N SER A 381 15.65 -1.79 -4.45
CA SER A 381 14.23 -1.94 -4.75
C SER A 381 13.56 -0.58 -5.00
N LYS A 382 12.51 -0.57 -5.83
CA LYS A 382 11.72 0.65 -6.07
C LYS A 382 11.14 1.26 -4.80
N TYR A 383 10.92 0.43 -3.77
CA TYR A 383 10.49 0.92 -2.45
C TYR A 383 11.61 1.71 -1.75
N GLU A 384 12.85 1.21 -1.77
CA GLU A 384 14.00 1.94 -1.22
C GLU A 384 14.30 3.23 -2.00
N VAL A 385 14.22 3.18 -3.33
CA VAL A 385 14.32 4.39 -4.15
C VAL A 385 13.22 5.39 -3.76
N GLY A 386 11.99 4.91 -3.54
CA GLY A 386 10.88 5.72 -3.04
C GLY A 386 11.21 6.40 -1.70
N ASN A 387 11.80 5.68 -0.76
CA ASN A 387 12.26 6.26 0.51
C ASN A 387 13.34 7.33 0.30
N LYS A 388 14.32 7.10 -0.57
CA LYS A 388 15.37 8.09 -0.87
C LYS A 388 14.82 9.37 -1.52
N ILE A 389 13.85 9.23 -2.42
CA ILE A 389 13.14 10.38 -3.00
C ILE A 389 12.41 11.16 -1.90
N LEU A 390 11.71 10.46 -1.00
CA LEU A 390 10.97 11.09 0.08
C LEU A 390 11.89 11.72 1.14
N ASP A 391 13.06 11.13 1.43
CA ASP A 391 14.08 11.74 2.31
C ASP A 391 14.53 13.10 1.77
N LYS A 392 14.79 13.16 0.46
CA LYS A 392 15.14 14.41 -0.21
C LYS A 392 13.97 15.39 -0.30
N ALA A 393 12.74 14.90 -0.43
CA ALA A 393 11.56 15.76 -0.38
C ALA A 393 11.35 16.36 1.01
N VAL A 394 11.60 15.60 2.09
CA VAL A 394 11.47 16.06 3.48
C VAL A 394 12.49 17.14 3.80
N SER A 395 13.71 17.09 3.26
CA SER A 395 14.71 18.15 3.49
C SER A 395 14.36 19.49 2.82
N LEU A 396 13.30 19.53 1.99
CA LEU A 396 12.78 20.73 1.33
C LEU A 396 11.50 21.29 1.97
N LEU A 397 10.90 20.56 2.93
CA LEU A 397 9.73 20.98 3.71
C LEU A 397 10.12 21.87 4.89
#